data_AF-A0A1C2DK19-F1
#
_entry.id   AF-A0A1C2DK19-F1
#
_cell.length_a   1.000
_cell.length_b   1.000
_cell.length_c   1.000
_cell.angle_alpha   90.00
_cell.angle_beta   90.00
_cell.angle_gamma   90.00
#
_symmetry.space_group_name_H-M   'P 1'
#
loop_
_entity.id
_entity.type
_entity.pdbx_description
1 polymer ?
#
loop_
_entity_poly.entity_id
_entity_poly.type
_entity_poly.pdbx_seq_one_letter_code
_entity_poly.pdbx_strand_id
1 'polypeptide(L)'
;MATGAKRDFASLLDDLFVASGEAEDVAAKPTIPFDYLSVVDELHSGRIKVAGEAAAAEYRESGADLAAEFAALLDQARIALANEHPEPQEVLPPIDPEAIATELGLGRVAKAADLARLRREFAFANHPDRVAPHLRQRAMIRMQVANMLIDDARQKALAATRRR
;
A
#
# COMPACT_ATOMS: atom_id res chain seq x y z
N MET A 1 -0.06 -27.18 -25.03
CA MET A 1 -0.04 -28.50 -24.35
C MET A 1 0.38 -28.24 -22.92
N ALA A 2 -0.52 -28.48 -21.97
CA ALA A 2 -0.36 -28.18 -20.56
C ALA A 2 0.35 -29.31 -19.82
N THR A 3 1.29 -29.00 -18.93
CA THR A 3 1.65 -29.86 -17.79
C THR A 3 1.99 -29.00 -16.58
N GLY A 4 0.97 -28.41 -15.98
CA GLY A 4 1.05 -27.98 -14.59
C GLY A 4 1.05 -29.21 -13.70
N ALA A 5 2.23 -29.80 -13.49
CA ALA A 5 2.39 -30.81 -12.45
C ALA A 5 2.40 -30.08 -11.11
N LYS A 6 1.25 -30.11 -10.41
CA LYS A 6 1.14 -29.70 -9.01
C LYS A 6 2.08 -30.61 -8.20
N ARG A 7 3.30 -30.14 -7.90
CA ARG A 7 4.13 -30.77 -6.87
C ARG A 7 3.39 -30.62 -5.56
N ASP A 8 2.98 -31.74 -4.99
CA ASP A 8 2.22 -31.75 -3.75
C ASP A 8 3.17 -31.37 -2.60
N PHE A 9 2.74 -30.49 -1.70
CA PHE A 9 3.61 -29.99 -0.63
C PHE A 9 4.17 -31.14 0.22
N ALA A 10 3.38 -32.20 0.39
CA ALA A 10 3.80 -33.43 1.07
C ALA A 10 5.00 -34.11 0.38
N SER A 11 5.02 -34.16 -0.95
CA SER A 11 6.16 -34.76 -1.70
C SER A 11 7.44 -33.94 -1.56
N LEU A 12 7.33 -32.61 -1.45
CA LEU A 12 8.46 -31.72 -1.20
C LEU A 12 9.04 -31.90 0.22
N LEU A 13 8.18 -32.17 1.20
CA LEU A 13 8.61 -32.44 2.57
C LEU A 13 9.29 -33.81 2.71
N ASP A 14 8.74 -34.85 2.07
CA ASP A 14 9.38 -36.17 2.05
C ASP A 14 10.76 -36.11 1.40
N ASP A 15 10.90 -35.41 0.27
CA ASP A 15 12.21 -35.20 -0.38
C ASP A 15 13.21 -34.48 0.56
N LEU A 16 12.73 -33.52 1.36
CA LEU A 16 13.56 -32.78 2.33
C LEU A 16 13.97 -33.67 3.52
N PHE A 17 13.08 -34.52 4.03
CA PHE A 17 13.39 -35.46 5.11
C PHE A 17 14.37 -36.54 4.66
N VAL A 18 14.22 -37.04 3.44
CA VAL A 18 15.19 -37.97 2.83
C VAL A 18 16.55 -37.29 2.64
N ALA A 19 16.58 -36.06 2.12
CA ALA A 19 17.82 -35.30 1.93
C ALA A 19 18.53 -34.93 3.24
N SER A 20 17.80 -34.74 4.35
CA SER A 20 18.39 -34.48 5.66
C SER A 20 18.91 -35.74 6.37
N GLY A 21 18.51 -36.93 5.92
CA GLY A 21 19.07 -38.22 6.35
C GLY A 21 20.43 -38.54 5.72
N GLU A 22 20.78 -37.91 4.62
CA GLU A 22 22.08 -38.03 3.94
C GLU A 22 23.06 -36.90 4.29
N ALA A 23 22.90 -36.28 5.47
CA ALA A 23 23.94 -35.41 6.02
C ALA A 23 25.10 -36.27 6.53
N GLU A 24 26.01 -36.59 5.60
CA GLU A 24 27.36 -37.05 5.87
C GLU A 24 27.98 -36.31 7.06
N ASP A 25 28.60 -37.09 7.97
CA ASP A 25 29.51 -36.71 9.05
C ASP A 25 29.90 -35.21 9.10
N VAL A 26 28.99 -34.37 9.58
CA VAL A 26 29.31 -32.98 9.88
C VAL A 26 30.03 -32.99 11.21
N ALA A 27 31.37 -32.94 11.15
CA ALA A 27 32.25 -32.81 12.30
C ALA A 27 31.59 -31.96 13.39
N ALA A 28 31.42 -32.56 14.58
CA ALA A 28 30.65 -31.99 15.68
C ALA A 28 30.96 -30.50 15.83
N LYS A 29 29.93 -29.66 15.65
CA LYS A 29 30.00 -28.22 15.95
C LYS A 29 30.69 -28.08 17.30
N PRO A 30 31.75 -27.25 17.44
CA PRO A 30 32.40 -27.04 18.72
C PRO A 30 31.35 -26.46 19.66
N THR A 31 30.79 -27.33 20.48
CA THR A 31 29.78 -26.98 21.45
C THR A 31 30.57 -26.63 22.67
N ILE A 32 30.85 -25.34 22.86
CA ILE A 32 31.41 -24.87 24.13
C ILE A 32 30.36 -25.24 25.18
N PRO A 33 30.67 -26.10 26.16
CA PRO A 33 29.74 -26.38 27.24
C PRO A 33 29.66 -25.12 28.09
N PHE A 34 28.71 -24.26 27.74
CA PHE A 34 28.47 -23.02 28.46
C PHE A 34 27.57 -23.35 29.66
N ASP A 35 28.17 -23.56 30.81
CA ASP A 35 27.42 -23.78 32.04
C ASP A 35 26.88 -22.46 32.57
N TYR A 36 25.63 -22.17 32.23
CA TYR A 36 24.91 -20.98 32.68
C TYR A 36 24.86 -20.86 34.20
N LEU A 37 24.82 -21.97 34.93
CA LEU A 37 24.74 -21.94 36.39
C LEU A 37 26.07 -21.49 37.01
N SER A 38 27.19 -21.96 36.46
CA SER A 38 28.53 -21.49 36.86
C SER A 38 28.72 -20.00 36.58
N VAL A 39 28.27 -19.51 35.42
CA VAL A 39 28.37 -18.07 35.07
C VAL A 39 27.50 -17.21 35.99
N VAL A 40 26.31 -17.70 36.35
CA VAL A 40 25.43 -17.04 37.31
C VAL A 40 26.09 -17.01 38.69
N ASP A 41 26.66 -18.11 39.17
CA ASP A 41 27.34 -18.16 40.48
C ASP A 41 28.55 -17.22 40.52
N GLU A 42 29.33 -17.14 39.43
CA GLU A 42 30.44 -16.20 39.32
C GLU A 42 30.00 -14.74 39.30
N LEU A 43 28.87 -14.42 38.65
CA LEU A 43 28.29 -13.08 38.65
C LEU A 43 27.81 -12.67 40.05
N HIS A 44 27.23 -13.60 40.82
CA HIS A 44 26.77 -13.35 42.19
C HIS A 44 27.90 -13.36 43.22
N SER A 45 29.02 -14.03 42.93
CA SER A 45 30.20 -14.09 43.81
C SER A 45 30.95 -12.76 43.96
N GLY A 46 30.58 -11.73 43.17
CA GLY A 46 31.24 -10.42 43.18
C GLY A 46 32.67 -10.41 42.60
N ARG A 47 33.15 -11.55 42.07
CA ARG A 47 34.41 -11.63 41.31
C ARG A 47 34.31 -10.92 39.96
N ILE A 48 33.13 -10.94 39.33
CA ILE A 48 32.85 -10.20 38.10
C ILE A 48 32.34 -8.80 38.47
N LYS A 49 33.27 -7.84 38.57
CA LYS A 49 32.92 -6.42 38.75
C LYS A 49 32.79 -5.78 37.38
N VAL A 50 31.59 -5.83 36.79
CA VAL A 50 31.28 -4.91 35.68
C VAL A 50 31.21 -3.52 36.30
N ALA A 51 32.26 -2.72 36.13
CA ALA A 51 32.21 -1.31 36.48
C ALA A 51 31.21 -0.64 35.53
N GLY A 52 29.93 -0.61 35.95
CA GLY A 52 28.82 -0.15 35.10
C GLY A 52 29.05 1.25 34.53
N GLU A 53 29.81 2.08 35.23
CA GLU A 53 30.23 3.40 34.77
C GLU A 53 31.26 3.34 33.63
N ALA A 54 32.24 2.43 33.70
CA ALA A 54 33.24 2.25 32.65
C ALA A 54 32.61 1.62 31.39
N ALA A 55 31.76 0.60 31.57
CA ALA A 55 30.99 0.04 30.45
C ALA A 55 30.07 1.10 29.83
N ALA A 56 29.32 1.86 30.63
CA ALA A 56 28.46 2.93 30.11
C ALA A 56 29.23 4.09 29.47
N ALA A 57 30.49 4.32 29.84
CA ALA A 57 31.36 5.28 29.16
C ALA A 57 31.77 4.76 27.78
N GLU A 58 32.21 3.51 27.69
CA GLU A 58 32.61 2.85 26.43
C GLU A 58 31.44 2.72 25.43
N TYR A 59 30.23 2.39 25.91
CA TYR A 59 29.03 2.39 25.08
C TYR A 59 28.65 3.78 24.57
N ARG A 60 28.89 4.84 25.34
CA ARG A 60 28.62 6.22 24.90
C ARG A 60 29.64 6.70 23.89
N GLU A 61 30.90 6.34 24.07
CA GLU A 61 31.99 6.70 23.16
C GLU A 61 31.82 6.01 21.81
N SER A 62 31.61 4.68 21.80
CA SER A 62 31.32 3.93 20.57
C SER A 62 30.00 4.33 19.91
N GLY A 63 28.98 4.72 20.70
CA GLY A 63 27.69 5.18 20.19
C GLY A 63 27.72 6.59 19.57
N ALA A 64 28.69 7.43 19.93
CA ALA A 64 28.81 8.80 19.40
C ALA A 64 29.17 8.80 17.91
N ASP A 65 30.09 7.93 17.50
CA ASP A 65 30.49 7.79 16.10
C ASP A 65 29.33 7.25 15.24
N LEU A 66 28.61 6.24 15.73
CA LEU A 66 27.44 5.69 15.06
C LEU A 66 26.30 6.72 14.92
N ALA A 67 26.07 7.54 15.95
CA ALA A 67 25.07 8.61 15.89
C ALA A 67 25.42 9.66 14.83
N ALA A 68 26.70 10.01 14.70
CA ALA A 68 27.18 10.95 13.68
C ALA A 68 27.02 10.39 12.27
N GLU A 69 27.35 9.11 12.06
CA GLU A 69 27.16 8.42 10.77
C GLU A 69 25.68 8.36 10.38
N PHE A 70 24.80 8.04 11.34
CA PHE A 70 23.37 7.98 11.09
C PHE A 70 22.77 9.36 10.77
N ALA A 71 23.24 10.42 11.46
CA ALA A 71 22.86 11.79 11.15
C ALA A 71 23.26 12.19 9.73
N ALA A 72 24.49 11.84 9.31
CA ALA A 72 24.96 12.10 7.94
C ALA A 72 24.13 11.35 6.88
N LEU A 73 23.75 10.09 7.16
CA LEU A 73 22.88 9.31 6.28
C LEU A 73 21.48 9.94 6.15
N LEU A 74 20.90 10.41 7.26
CA LEU A 74 19.59 11.09 7.25
C LEU A 74 19.62 12.40 6.46
N ASP A 75 20.69 13.19 6.59
CA ASP A 75 20.87 14.41 5.81
C ASP A 75 20.99 14.12 4.31
N GLN A 76 21.74 13.07 3.94
CA GLN A 76 21.82 12.62 2.54
C GLN A 76 20.45 12.17 2.00
N ALA A 77 19.69 11.39 2.78
CA ALA A 77 18.35 10.95 2.41
C ALA A 77 17.41 12.16 2.24
N ARG A 78 17.49 13.14 3.13
CA ARG A 78 16.70 14.39 3.05
C ARG A 78 17.02 15.17 1.79
N ILE A 79 18.29 15.28 1.41
CA ILE A 79 18.71 15.95 0.18
C ILE A 79 18.22 15.17 -1.05
N ALA A 80 18.31 13.84 -1.05
CA ALA A 80 17.80 13.01 -2.14
C ALA A 80 16.28 13.20 -2.33
N LEU A 81 15.51 13.14 -1.25
CA LEU A 81 14.06 13.36 -1.23
C LEU A 81 13.67 14.80 -1.62
N ALA A 82 14.47 15.80 -1.26
CA ALA A 82 14.19 17.19 -1.64
C ALA A 82 14.35 17.44 -3.15
N ASN A 83 15.15 16.64 -3.84
CA ASN A 83 15.34 16.70 -5.29
C ASN A 83 14.32 15.86 -6.07
N GLU A 84 13.54 15.00 -5.38
CA GLU A 84 12.38 14.35 -5.95
C GLU A 84 11.25 15.38 -6.06
N HIS A 85 11.11 15.98 -7.24
CA HIS A 85 9.88 16.68 -7.56
C HIS A 85 8.73 15.67 -7.46
N PRO A 86 7.68 15.93 -6.65
CA PRO A 86 6.54 15.05 -6.64
C PRO A 86 5.97 15.00 -8.05
N GLU A 87 5.96 13.80 -8.64
CA GLU A 87 5.24 13.53 -9.89
C GLU A 87 3.86 14.19 -9.79
N PRO A 88 3.42 14.96 -10.81
CA PRO A 88 2.14 15.65 -10.76
C PRO A 88 1.05 14.64 -10.39
N GLN A 89 0.52 14.72 -9.17
CA GLN A 89 -0.56 13.84 -8.77
C GLN A 89 -1.73 14.08 -9.73
N GLU A 90 -2.04 13.07 -10.54
CA GLU A 90 -3.14 13.15 -11.48
C GLU A 90 -4.43 13.30 -10.68
N VAL A 91 -4.97 14.53 -10.65
CA VAL A 91 -6.17 14.86 -9.88
C VAL A 91 -7.34 14.06 -10.45
N LEU A 92 -7.75 13.03 -9.72
CA LEU A 92 -8.78 12.11 -10.17
C LEU A 92 -10.15 12.84 -10.24
N PRO A 93 -10.94 12.69 -11.33
CA PRO A 93 -12.19 13.44 -11.53
C PRO A 93 -13.33 12.98 -10.61
N PRO A 94 -13.93 13.82 -9.73
CA PRO A 94 -14.78 13.40 -8.59
C PRO A 94 -15.90 12.41 -8.95
N ILE A 95 -16.17 11.42 -8.11
CA ILE A 95 -17.29 10.46 -8.31
C ILE A 95 -18.55 10.83 -7.53
N ASP A 96 -18.49 11.93 -6.77
CA ASP A 96 -19.57 12.36 -5.91
C ASP A 96 -20.81 12.78 -6.73
N PRO A 97 -22.03 12.35 -6.38
CA PRO A 97 -23.24 12.70 -7.12
C PRO A 97 -23.50 14.20 -7.23
N GLU A 98 -23.16 15.00 -6.21
CA GLU A 98 -23.40 16.45 -6.25
C GLU A 98 -22.45 17.14 -7.23
N ALA A 99 -21.17 16.72 -7.24
CA ALA A 99 -20.20 17.17 -8.22
C ALA A 99 -20.63 16.84 -9.66
N ILE A 100 -21.12 15.61 -9.89
CA ILE A 100 -21.61 15.17 -11.21
C ILE A 100 -22.89 15.92 -11.61
N ALA A 101 -23.82 16.16 -10.67
CA ALA A 101 -25.03 16.94 -10.93
C ALA A 101 -24.72 18.39 -11.33
N THR A 102 -23.70 18.98 -10.70
CA THR A 102 -23.19 20.32 -11.02
C THR A 102 -22.57 20.36 -12.42
N GLU A 103 -21.73 19.38 -12.76
CA GLU A 103 -21.12 19.25 -14.08
C GLU A 103 -22.18 19.03 -15.18
N LEU A 104 -23.23 18.26 -14.90
CA LEU A 104 -24.37 18.06 -15.81
C LEU A 104 -25.28 19.30 -15.92
N GLY A 105 -25.13 20.30 -15.05
CA GLY A 105 -25.97 21.51 -15.08
C GLY A 105 -27.44 21.27 -14.70
N LEU A 106 -27.74 20.22 -13.91
CA LEU A 106 -29.11 19.85 -13.54
C LEU A 106 -29.81 20.84 -12.58
N GLY A 107 -29.11 21.87 -12.10
CA GLY A 107 -29.67 22.93 -11.26
C GLY A 107 -30.63 23.88 -11.99
N ARG A 108 -30.75 23.80 -13.32
CA ARG A 108 -31.70 24.58 -14.12
C ARG A 108 -32.86 23.68 -14.55
N VAL A 109 -34.07 24.24 -14.71
CA VAL A 109 -35.25 23.49 -15.20
C VAL A 109 -34.99 23.03 -16.65
N ALA A 110 -34.34 21.88 -16.80
CA ALA A 110 -34.01 21.30 -18.09
C ALA A 110 -35.27 20.65 -18.69
N LYS A 111 -35.58 20.95 -19.96
CA LYS A 111 -36.63 20.21 -20.67
C LYS A 111 -36.11 18.82 -21.00
N ALA A 112 -37.01 17.86 -21.21
CA ALA A 112 -36.63 16.48 -21.51
C ALA A 112 -35.70 16.34 -22.75
N ALA A 113 -35.82 17.23 -23.73
CA ALA A 113 -34.93 17.27 -24.90
C ALA A 113 -33.49 17.70 -24.53
N ASP A 114 -33.35 18.58 -23.54
CA ASP A 114 -32.05 19.09 -23.08
C ASP A 114 -31.30 18.02 -22.29
N LEU A 115 -32.00 17.20 -21.51
CA LEU A 115 -31.41 16.08 -20.77
C LEU A 115 -30.71 15.05 -21.67
N ALA A 116 -31.30 14.74 -22.83
CA ALA A 116 -30.69 13.83 -23.80
C ALA A 116 -29.40 14.41 -24.42
N ARG A 117 -29.34 15.73 -24.58
CA ARG A 117 -28.15 16.44 -25.05
C ARG A 117 -27.05 16.44 -23.98
N LEU A 118 -27.38 16.80 -22.74
CA LEU A 118 -26.46 16.78 -21.61
C LEU A 118 -25.82 15.40 -21.40
N ARG A 119 -26.62 14.33 -21.55
CA ARG A 119 -26.09 12.95 -21.50
C ARG A 119 -24.99 12.70 -22.53
N ARG A 120 -25.20 13.14 -23.78
CA ARG A 120 -24.24 12.93 -24.87
C ARG A 120 -22.96 13.72 -24.64
N GLU A 121 -23.09 14.97 -24.21
CA GLU A 121 -21.95 15.84 -23.90
C GLU A 121 -21.12 15.27 -22.73
N PHE A 122 -21.78 14.85 -21.65
CA PHE A 122 -21.11 14.20 -20.52
C PHE A 122 -20.42 12.90 -20.93
N ALA A 123 -21.09 12.07 -21.72
CA ALA A 123 -20.52 10.82 -22.18
C ALA A 123 -19.29 11.04 -23.07
N PHE A 124 -19.30 12.06 -23.93
CA PHE A 124 -18.15 12.36 -24.78
C PHE A 124 -16.87 12.61 -23.97
N ALA A 125 -16.99 13.31 -22.84
CA ALA A 125 -15.87 13.64 -21.96
C ALA A 125 -15.50 12.53 -20.96
N ASN A 126 -16.45 11.69 -20.56
CA ASN A 126 -16.30 10.75 -19.43
C ASN A 126 -16.49 9.26 -19.78
N HIS A 127 -16.61 8.86 -21.05
CA HIS A 127 -16.84 7.46 -21.41
C HIS A 127 -15.66 6.55 -21.03
N PRO A 128 -15.87 5.36 -20.44
CA PRO A 128 -14.79 4.44 -20.06
C PRO A 128 -13.89 4.04 -21.23
N ASP A 129 -14.44 3.94 -22.45
CA ASP A 129 -13.66 3.57 -23.64
C ASP A 129 -12.75 4.69 -24.17
N ARG A 130 -12.92 5.93 -23.68
CA ARG A 130 -12.18 7.11 -24.17
C ARG A 130 -11.13 7.61 -23.18
N VAL A 131 -11.13 7.08 -21.96
CA VAL A 131 -10.17 7.44 -20.90
C VAL A 131 -9.05 6.41 -20.80
N ALA A 132 -7.95 6.81 -20.15
CA ALA A 132 -6.82 5.93 -19.87
C ALA A 132 -7.24 4.71 -19.02
N PRO A 133 -6.57 3.55 -19.14
CA PRO A 133 -6.95 2.30 -18.47
C PRO A 133 -7.19 2.44 -16.95
N HIS A 134 -6.35 3.21 -16.25
CA HIS A 134 -6.45 3.43 -14.81
C HIS A 134 -7.65 4.31 -14.40
N LEU A 135 -8.20 5.10 -15.33
CA LEU A 135 -9.38 5.94 -15.10
C LEU A 135 -10.71 5.26 -15.46
N ARG A 136 -10.68 4.10 -16.13
CA ARG A 136 -11.90 3.43 -16.66
C ARG A 136 -12.93 3.11 -15.60
N GLN A 137 -12.50 2.56 -14.47
CA GLN A 137 -13.40 2.24 -13.35
C GLN A 137 -14.11 3.50 -12.85
N ARG A 138 -13.38 4.61 -12.77
CA ARG A 138 -13.91 5.89 -12.30
C ARG A 138 -14.86 6.52 -13.32
N ALA A 139 -14.52 6.45 -14.60
CA ALA A 139 -15.37 6.85 -15.71
C ALA A 139 -16.68 6.03 -15.76
N MET A 140 -16.61 4.73 -15.51
CA MET A 140 -17.77 3.84 -15.42
C MET A 140 -18.72 4.30 -14.30
N ILE A 141 -18.20 4.52 -13.09
CA ILE A 141 -18.98 5.02 -11.95
C ILE A 141 -19.61 6.37 -12.28
N ARG A 142 -18.84 7.31 -12.81
CA ARG A 142 -19.33 8.65 -13.23
C ARG A 142 -20.47 8.54 -14.23
N MET A 143 -20.36 7.65 -15.22
CA MET A 143 -21.41 7.42 -16.22
C MET A 143 -22.68 6.83 -15.61
N GLN A 144 -22.55 5.87 -14.70
CA GLN A 144 -23.68 5.26 -14.00
C GLN A 144 -24.44 6.30 -13.16
N VAL A 145 -23.71 7.09 -12.37
CA VAL A 145 -24.30 8.16 -11.55
C VAL A 145 -24.95 9.23 -12.42
N ALA A 146 -24.31 9.64 -13.52
CA ALA A 146 -24.88 10.59 -14.45
C ALA A 146 -26.20 10.10 -15.09
N ASN A 147 -26.26 8.84 -15.51
CA ASN A 147 -27.48 8.26 -16.07
C ASN A 147 -28.62 8.26 -15.04
N MET A 148 -28.33 7.81 -13.81
CA MET A 148 -29.31 7.84 -12.70
C MET A 148 -29.86 9.26 -12.48
N LEU A 149 -28.99 10.27 -12.36
CA LEU A 149 -29.40 11.66 -12.12
C LEU A 149 -30.25 12.23 -13.27
N ILE A 150 -29.92 11.88 -14.52
CA ILE A 150 -30.68 12.29 -15.70
C ILE A 150 -32.06 11.65 -15.71
N ASP A 151 -32.16 10.36 -15.38
CA ASP A 151 -33.44 9.66 -15.30
C ASP A 151 -34.32 10.22 -14.18
N ASP A 152 -33.74 10.52 -13.02
CA ASP A 152 -34.45 11.18 -11.91
C ASP A 152 -34.95 12.57 -12.29
N ALA A 153 -34.12 13.37 -12.97
CA ALA A 153 -34.51 14.70 -13.46
C ALA A 153 -35.65 14.60 -14.48
N ARG A 154 -35.61 13.59 -15.36
CA ARG A 154 -36.66 13.32 -16.34
C ARG A 154 -37.97 12.93 -15.65
N GLN A 155 -37.93 12.07 -14.64
CA GLN A 155 -39.12 11.69 -13.86
C GLN A 155 -39.74 12.90 -13.16
N LYS A 156 -38.91 13.76 -12.53
CA LYS A 156 -39.37 14.99 -11.88
C LYS A 156 -40.03 15.96 -12.87
N ALA A 157 -39.44 16.15 -14.05
CA ALA A 157 -40.01 17.01 -15.09
C ALA A 157 -41.37 16.50 -15.61
N LEU A 158 -41.50 15.19 -15.81
CA LEU A 158 -42.77 14.56 -16.21
C LEU A 158 -43.84 14.69 -15.11
N ALA A 159 -43.47 14.48 -13.85
CA ALA A 159 -44.38 14.65 -12.72
C ALA A 159 -44.86 16.10 -12.57
N ALA A 160 -43.97 17.08 -12.76
CA ALA A 160 -44.33 18.50 -12.74
C ALA A 160 -45.30 18.88 -13.86
N THR A 161 -45.14 18.27 -15.04
CA THR A 161 -46.04 18.50 -16.19
C THR A 161 -47.43 17.89 -15.94
N ARG A 162 -47.53 16.73 -15.28
CA ARG A 162 -48.82 16.09 -14.94
C ARG A 162 -49.61 16.79 -13.84
N ARG A 163 -48.94 17.61 -13.01
CA ARG A 163 -49.56 18.37 -11.91
C ARG A 163 -50.04 19.76 -12.34
N ARG A 164 -49.72 20.21 -13.56
CA ARG A 164 -50.23 21.44 -14.17
C ARG A 164 -51.39 21.11 -15.09
#